data_AF-A0A5K7Y6W6-F1
#
_entry.id   AF-A0A5K7Y6W6-F1
#
_cell.length_a   1.000
_cell.length_b   1.000
_cell.length_c   1.000
_cell.angle_alpha   90.00
_cell.angle_beta   90.00
_cell.angle_gamma   90.00
#
_symmetry.space_group_name_H-M   'P 1'
#
loop_
_entity.id
_entity.type
_entity.pdbx_description
1 polymer ?
#
loop_
_entity_poly.entity_id
_entity_poly.type
_entity_poly.pdbx_seq_one_letter_code
_entity_poly.pdbx_strand_id
1 'polypeptide(L)'
;MILFVGLVFALWALDASLSSPEGFEAVRDTLATNFLAKIVAWGLLSALGFHFVAGIKHLLMDMDIGVELESANRKAQVTVVISAVLVVLAGVWVW
;
A
#
# COMPACT_ATOMS: atom_id res chain seq x y z
N MET A 1 11.42 0.06 4.68
CA MET A 1 12.23 -0.81 3.80
C MET A 1 11.42 -1.43 2.67
N ILE A 2 10.29 -2.12 2.95
CA ILE A 2 9.44 -2.74 1.90
C ILE A 2 9.04 -1.74 0.81
N LEU A 3 8.46 -0.59 1.18
CA LEU A 3 8.04 0.43 0.21
C LEU A 3 9.20 1.02 -0.59
N PHE A 4 10.36 1.19 0.04
CA PHE A 4 11.55 1.72 -0.63
C PHE A 4 12.05 0.76 -1.72
N VAL A 5 12.10 -0.54 -1.44
CA VAL A 5 12.43 -1.56 -2.45
C VAL A 5 11.29 -1.70 -3.47
N GLY A 6 10.05 -1.62 -3.01
CA GLY A 6 8.83 -1.67 -3.83
C GLY A 6 8.76 -0.59 -4.90
N LEU A 7 9.35 0.59 -4.65
CA LEU A 7 9.45 1.66 -5.63
C LEU A 7 10.15 1.22 -6.92
N VAL A 8 11.15 0.33 -6.83
CA VAL A 8 11.84 -0.18 -8.04
C VAL A 8 10.85 -0.88 -8.97
N PHE A 9 10.01 -1.75 -8.42
CA PHE A 9 8.99 -2.47 -9.20
C PHE A 9 7.88 -1.53 -9.69
N ALA A 10 7.40 -0.62 -8.84
CA ALA A 10 6.34 0.31 -9.18
C ALA A 10 6.76 1.30 -10.28
N LEU A 11 7.96 1.86 -10.17
CA LEU A 11 8.49 2.80 -11.16
C LEU A 11 8.85 2.10 -12.47
N TRP A 12 9.38 0.87 -12.42
CA TRP A 12 9.62 0.08 -13.63
C TRP A 12 8.30 -0.25 -14.37
N ALA A 13 7.27 -0.70 -13.64
CA ALA A 13 5.97 -0.99 -14.24
C ALA A 13 5.31 0.28 -14.79
N LEU A 14 5.42 1.41 -14.08
CA LEU A 14 4.95 2.71 -14.55
C LEU A 14 5.65 3.14 -15.85
N ASP A 15 6.99 3.12 -15.87
CA ASP A 15 7.79 3.45 -17.06
C ASP A 15 7.41 2.58 -18.26
N ALA A 16 7.38 1.26 -18.09
CA ALA A 16 6.98 0.31 -19.14
C ALA A 16 5.54 0.53 -19.62
N SER A 17 4.61 0.84 -18.71
CA SER A 17 3.21 1.10 -19.09
C SER A 17 3.02 2.40 -19.87
N LEU A 18 3.94 3.36 -19.75
CA LEU A 18 3.87 4.66 -20.42
C LEU A 18 4.72 4.70 -21.71
N SER A 19 5.53 3.67 -21.99
CA SER A 19 6.47 3.69 -23.11
C SER A 19 5.78 3.52 -24.48
N SER A 20 4.70 2.75 -24.56
CA SER A 20 3.89 2.56 -25.78
C SER A 20 2.56 1.86 -25.46
N PRO A 21 1.60 1.79 -26.41
CA PRO A 21 0.40 0.97 -26.24
C PRO A 21 0.72 -0.50 -25.94
N GLU A 22 1.71 -1.09 -26.62
CA GLU A 22 2.14 -2.47 -26.38
C GLU A 22 2.75 -2.65 -24.98
N GLY A 23 3.50 -1.64 -24.51
CA GLY A 23 4.04 -1.62 -23.14
C GLY A 23 2.94 -1.58 -22.08
N PHE A 24 1.91 -0.75 -22.30
CA PHE A 24 0.72 -0.72 -21.43
C PHE A 24 0.01 -2.07 -21.39
N GLU A 25 -0.26 -2.67 -22.55
CA GLU A 25 -0.92 -3.98 -22.65
C GLU A 25 -0.10 -5.07 -21.96
N ALA A 26 1.23 -5.06 -22.11
CA ALA A 26 2.11 -6.03 -21.45
C ALA A 26 2.04 -5.94 -19.91
N VAL A 27 2.07 -4.74 -19.34
CA VAL A 27 1.94 -4.53 -17.89
C VAL A 27 0.55 -4.94 -17.41
N ARG A 28 -0.50 -4.54 -18.14
CA ARG A 28 -1.89 -4.90 -17.84
C ARG A 28 -2.08 -6.43 -17.84
N ASP A 29 -1.61 -7.11 -18.88
CA ASP A 29 -1.76 -8.56 -19.02
C ASP A 29 -0.95 -9.32 -17.97
N THR A 30 0.23 -8.82 -17.62
CA THR A 30 1.03 -9.34 -16.50
C THR A 30 0.25 -9.24 -15.20
N LEU A 31 -0.32 -8.08 -14.89
CA LEU A 31 -1.13 -7.90 -13.68
C LEU A 31 -2.43 -8.71 -13.73
N ALA A 32 -3.02 -8.95 -14.90
CA ALA A 32 -4.26 -9.71 -15.03
C ALA A 32 -4.06 -11.23 -14.86
N THR A 33 -2.96 -11.77 -15.37
CA THR A 33 -2.76 -13.22 -15.52
C THR A 33 -1.70 -13.82 -14.59
N ASN A 34 -0.72 -13.02 -14.15
CA ASN A 34 0.38 -13.53 -13.34
C ASN A 34 0.06 -13.41 -11.84
N PHE A 35 -0.18 -14.56 -11.20
CA PHE A 35 -0.47 -14.64 -9.77
C PHE A 35 0.61 -14.02 -8.88
N LEU A 36 1.89 -14.22 -9.20
CA LEU A 36 2.99 -13.63 -8.41
C LEU A 36 3.03 -12.11 -8.56
N ALA A 37 2.75 -11.58 -9.75
CA ALA A 37 2.66 -10.14 -9.97
C ALA A 37 1.52 -9.53 -9.13
N LYS A 38 0.36 -10.18 -9.08
CA LYS A 38 -0.77 -9.78 -8.22
C LYS A 38 -0.39 -9.79 -6.73
N ILE A 39 0.29 -10.84 -6.25
CA ILE A 39 0.75 -10.92 -4.86
C ILE A 39 1.73 -9.80 -4.52
N VAL A 40 2.67 -9.48 -5.43
CA VAL A 40 3.61 -8.36 -5.24
C VAL A 40 2.85 -7.03 -5.21
N ALA A 41 1.95 -6.78 -6.17
CA ALA A 41 1.15 -5.56 -6.22
C ALA A 41 0.29 -5.39 -4.96
N TRP A 42 -0.41 -6.44 -4.54
CA TRP A 42 -1.20 -6.45 -3.31
C TRP A 42 -0.35 -6.25 -2.06
N GLY A 43 0.81 -6.90 -1.98
CA GLY A 43 1.74 -6.72 -0.86
C GLY A 43 2.27 -5.29 -0.76
N LEU A 44 2.57 -4.65 -1.88
CA LEU A 44 2.99 -3.24 -1.92
C LEU A 44 1.86 -2.29 -1.52
N LEU A 45 0.64 -2.48 -2.05
CA LEU A 45 -0.53 -1.70 -1.65
C LEU A 45 -0.88 -1.88 -0.17
N SER A 46 -0.74 -3.10 0.35
CA SER A 46 -0.94 -3.44 1.75
C SER A 46 0.06 -2.74 2.66
N ALA A 47 1.35 -2.80 2.32
CA ALA A 47 2.41 -2.10 3.04
C ALA A 47 2.20 -0.57 2.99
N LEU A 48 1.75 -0.05 1.85
CA LEU A 48 1.48 1.38 1.67
C LEU A 48 0.29 1.82 2.53
N GLY A 49 -0.81 1.06 2.50
CA GLY A 49 -2.00 1.34 3.30
C GLY A 49 -1.70 1.35 4.80
N PHE A 50 -0.95 0.36 5.29
CA PHE A 50 -0.53 0.35 6.70
C PHE A 50 0.39 1.52 7.04
N HIS A 51 1.44 1.76 6.23
CA HIS A 51 2.40 2.82 6.48
C HIS A 51 1.74 4.20 6.47
N PHE A 52 0.79 4.43 5.55
CA PHE A 52 0.07 5.69 5.43
C PHE A 52 -0.81 5.96 6.66
N VAL A 53 -1.62 4.99 7.10
CA VAL A 53 -2.46 5.14 8.30
C VAL A 53 -1.62 5.33 9.56
N ALA A 54 -0.54 4.55 9.70
CA ALA A 54 0.40 4.71 10.82
C ALA A 54 1.09 6.09 10.76
N GLY A 55 1.45 6.57 9.58
CA GLY A 55 2.02 7.90 9.36
C GLY A 55 1.07 9.01 9.81
N ILE A 56 -0.21 8.94 9.47
CA ILE A 56 -1.23 9.87 9.97
C ILE A 56 -1.30 9.84 11.50
N LYS A 57 -1.33 8.65 12.11
CA LYS A 57 -1.30 8.52 13.58
C LYS A 57 -0.08 9.22 14.18
N HIS A 58 1.10 9.06 13.58
CA HIS A 58 2.32 9.73 14.03
C HIS A 58 2.24 11.25 13.90
N LEU A 59 1.79 11.77 12.75
CA LEU A 59 1.59 13.21 12.56
C LEU A 59 0.62 13.82 13.58
N LEU A 60 -0.44 13.10 13.95
CA LEU A 60 -1.34 13.54 15.02
C LEU A 60 -0.65 13.59 16.38
N MET A 61 0.20 12.61 16.70
CA MET A 61 0.98 12.60 17.94
C MET A 61 2.05 13.70 17.96
N ASP A 62 2.65 14.01 16.82
CA ASP A 62 3.60 15.13 16.69
C ASP A 62 2.93 16.50 16.94
N MET A 63 1.60 16.57 16.74
CA MET A 63 0.76 17.72 17.09
C MET A 63 0.21 17.66 18.53
N ASP A 64 0.75 16.79 19.39
CA ASP A 64 0.34 16.55 20.77
C ASP A 64 -1.10 16.02 20.93
N ILE A 65 -1.72 15.55 19.85
CA ILE A 65 -3.06 14.98 19.90
C ILE A 65 -2.93 13.53 20.37
N GLY A 66 -3.59 13.17 21.47
CA GLY A 66 -3.77 11.80 21.96
C GLY A 66 -2.46 11.03 22.17
N VAL A 67 -1.58 11.61 22.98
CA VAL A 67 -0.27 11.09 23.39
C VAL A 67 -0.31 10.26 24.67
N GLU A 68 -1.37 10.38 25.47
CA GLU A 68 -1.60 9.56 26.66
C GLU A 68 -1.68 8.06 26.34
N LEU A 69 -1.20 7.21 27.24
CA LEU A 69 -1.05 5.78 27.02
C LEU A 69 -2.35 5.09 26.56
N GLU A 70 -3.47 5.41 27.18
CA GLU A 70 -4.79 4.86 26.82
C GLU A 70 -5.20 5.30 25.40
N SER A 71 -5.02 6.58 25.08
CA SER A 71 -5.32 7.15 23.76
C SER A 71 -4.42 6.58 22.66
N ALA A 72 -3.12 6.41 22.97
CA ALA A 72 -2.14 5.81 22.10
C ALA A 72 -2.48 4.34 21.78
N ASN A 73 -2.88 3.56 22.79
CA ASN A 73 -3.34 2.18 22.61
C ASN A 73 -4.59 2.11 21.71
N ARG A 74 -5.58 2.97 21.96
CA ARG A 74 -6.79 3.03 21.13
C ARG A 74 -6.46 3.37 19.67
N LYS A 75 -5.58 4.33 19.44
CA LYS A 75 -5.14 4.70 18.08
C LYS A 75 -4.34 3.60 17.38
N ALA A 76 -3.55 2.84 18.13
CA ALA A 76 -2.86 1.68 17.57
C ALA A 76 -3.86 0.61 17.10
N GLN A 77 -4.90 0.33 17.88
CA GLN A 77 -5.98 -0.58 17.48
C GLN A 77 -6.73 -0.06 16.25
N VAL A 78 -7.10 1.22 16.23
CA VAL A 78 -7.75 1.86 15.08
C VAL A 78 -6.86 1.79 13.83
N THR A 79 -5.56 2.00 13.98
CA THR A 79 -4.59 1.87 12.87
C THR A 79 -4.68 0.47 12.27
N VAL A 80 -4.63 -0.58 13.09
CA VAL A 80 -4.73 -1.97 12.62
C VAL A 80 -6.05 -2.24 11.91
N VAL A 81 -7.19 -1.80 12.48
CA VAL A 81 -8.52 -2.02 11.88
C VAL A 81 -8.64 -1.33 10.52
N ILE A 82 -8.28 -0.05 10.43
CA ILE A 82 -8.35 0.69 9.16
C ILE A 82 -7.39 0.07 8.13
N SER A 83 -6.17 -0.28 8.54
CA SER A 83 -5.22 -0.94 7.64
C SER A 83 -5.74 -2.29 7.15
N ALA A 84 -6.36 -3.10 8.01
CA ALA A 84 -6.95 -4.37 7.59
C ALA A 84 -8.05 -4.18 6.54
N VAL A 85 -8.91 -3.17 6.70
CA VAL A 85 -9.92 -2.81 5.70
C VAL A 85 -9.25 -2.41 4.38
N LEU A 86 -8.24 -1.55 4.41
CA LEU A 86 -7.50 -1.13 3.20
C LEU A 86 -6.81 -2.31 2.50
N VAL A 87 -6.25 -3.25 3.26
CA VAL A 87 -5.60 -4.47 2.73
C VAL A 87 -6.62 -5.36 2.02
N VAL A 88 -7.83 -5.53 2.58
CA VAL A 88 -8.91 -6.28 1.95
C VAL A 88 -9.39 -5.58 0.68
N LEU A 89 -9.62 -4.26 0.73
CA LEU A 89 -10.03 -3.48 -0.43
C LEU A 89 -8.97 -3.50 -1.54
N ALA A 90 -7.69 -3.45 -1.20
CA ALA A 90 -6.60 -3.62 -2.15
C ALA A 90 -6.63 -5.03 -2.78
N GLY A 91 -6.99 -6.06 -2.00
CA GLY A 91 -7.20 -7.40 -2.53
C GLY A 91 -8.36 -7.46 -3.53
N VAL A 92 -9.49 -6.84 -3.21
CA VAL A 92 -10.65 -6.73 -4.13
C VAL A 92 -10.28 -5.96 -5.41
N TRP A 93 -9.38 -4.99 -5.34
CA TRP A 93 -8.98 -4.22 -6.52
C TRP A 93 -7.99 -4.98 -7.43
N VAL A 94 -7.07 -5.75 -6.84
CA VAL A 94 -6.03 -6.47 -7.59
C VAL A 94 -6.55 -7.75 -8.25
N TRP A 95 -7.61 -8.36 -7.71
CA TRP A 95 -8.23 -9.59 -8.24
C TRP A 95 -9.58 -9.34 -8.88
#